data_AF-A0A7X3K5X0-F1
#
_entry.id   AF-A0A7X3K5X0-F1
#
_cell.length_a   1.000
_cell.length_b   1.000
_cell.length_c   1.000
_cell.angle_alpha   90.00
_cell.angle_beta   90.00
_cell.angle_gamma   90.00
#
_symmetry.space_group_name_H-M   'P 1'
#
loop_
_entity.id
_entity.type
_entity.pdbx_description
1 polymer ?
#
loop_
_entity_poly.entity_id
_entity_poly.type
_entity_poly.pdbx_seq_one_letter_code
_entity_poly.pdbx_strand_id
1 'polypeptide(L)'
;MIESAPQSYFGTIKTLPGAAPAIEAGLIADLPQLTFVPVGDALARVQSVFDGLISAIALVSGTAVIAGVLVLAGALSVGRQQREADAVVMKVLGARRAFVIQAFLIEYALLGAIAALMAGLIALVGAWAASTFLLEIGFAVQPLPLGLLATGIIIVTTATGAATTWSAMSARPADRLREDG
;
A
#
# COMPACT_ATOMS: atom_id res chain seq x y z
N MET A 1 -45.70 2.52 38.57
CA MET A 1 -45.04 1.23 38.86
C MET A 1 -44.13 0.86 37.69
N ILE A 2 -42.94 1.45 37.59
CA ILE A 2 -41.82 0.98 36.71
C ILE A 2 -40.51 0.88 37.55
N GLU A 3 -40.56 1.17 38.86
CA GLU A 3 -39.38 1.33 39.73
C GLU A 3 -38.78 0.01 40.25
N SER A 4 -39.32 -1.16 39.89
CA SER A 4 -38.90 -2.47 40.40
C SER A 4 -38.49 -3.44 39.29
N ALA A 5 -38.00 -2.92 38.16
CA ALA A 5 -37.36 -3.75 37.15
C ALA A 5 -35.92 -4.08 37.57
N PRO A 6 -35.48 -5.35 37.52
CA PRO A 6 -34.11 -5.72 37.86
C PRO A 6 -33.12 -4.91 37.01
N GLN A 7 -32.27 -4.13 37.69
CA GLN A 7 -31.27 -3.27 37.06
C GLN A 7 -30.04 -4.12 36.74
N SER A 8 -29.85 -4.46 35.47
CA SER A 8 -28.63 -5.14 35.01
C SER A 8 -27.53 -4.12 34.73
N TYR A 9 -26.43 -4.21 35.47
CA TYR A 9 -25.25 -3.39 35.26
C TYR A 9 -24.24 -4.15 34.41
N PHE A 10 -23.84 -3.57 33.28
CA PHE A 10 -22.79 -4.11 32.42
C PHE A 10 -21.53 -3.27 32.57
N GLY A 11 -20.40 -3.93 32.76
CA GLY A 11 -19.09 -3.30 32.85
C GLY A 11 -18.06 -4.10 32.07
N THR A 12 -17.07 -3.42 31.49
CA THR A 12 -15.94 -4.06 30.81
C THR A 12 -14.67 -3.83 31.62
N ILE A 13 -13.88 -4.88 31.80
CA ILE A 13 -12.61 -4.81 32.52
C ILE A 13 -11.52 -5.27 31.55
N LYS A 14 -10.55 -4.41 31.31
CA LYS A 14 -9.37 -4.75 30.52
C LYS A 14 -8.29 -5.29 31.44
N THR A 15 -7.89 -6.54 31.22
CA THR A 15 -6.83 -7.19 31.99
C THR A 15 -5.55 -7.28 31.18
N LEU A 16 -4.43 -7.51 31.86
CA LEU A 16 -3.22 -7.97 31.17
C LEU A 16 -3.44 -9.36 30.55
N PRO A 17 -2.72 -9.69 29.47
CA PRO A 17 -2.77 -11.02 28.86
C PRO A 17 -2.49 -12.11 29.89
N GLY A 18 -3.35 -13.14 29.96
CA GLY A 18 -3.19 -14.26 30.89
C GLY A 18 -3.64 -14.00 32.34
N ALA A 19 -3.90 -12.74 32.74
CA ALA A 19 -4.37 -12.41 34.08
C ALA A 19 -5.90 -12.56 34.25
N ALA A 20 -6.65 -12.65 33.14
CA ALA A 20 -8.11 -12.73 33.15
C ALA A 20 -8.68 -13.90 33.99
N PRO A 21 -8.19 -15.15 33.88
CA PRO A 21 -8.76 -16.27 34.63
C PRO A 21 -8.56 -16.14 36.15
N ALA A 22 -7.44 -15.56 36.57
CA ALA A 22 -7.14 -15.35 37.98
C ALA A 22 -8.02 -14.23 38.59
N ILE A 23 -8.25 -13.16 37.82
CA ILE A 23 -9.12 -12.05 38.23
C ILE A 23 -10.59 -12.50 38.25
N GLU A 24 -11.01 -13.28 37.26
CA GLU A 24 -12.35 -13.86 37.18
C GLU A 24 -12.63 -14.81 38.35
N ALA A 25 -11.69 -15.73 38.65
CA ALA A 25 -11.83 -16.64 39.79
C ALA A 25 -11.92 -15.90 41.14
N GLY A 26 -11.15 -14.81 41.31
CA GLY A 26 -11.23 -13.96 42.50
C GLY A 26 -12.58 -13.23 42.61
N LEU A 27 -13.07 -12.64 41.52
CA LEU A 27 -14.35 -11.92 41.54
C LEU A 27 -15.56 -12.86 41.68
N ILE A 28 -15.52 -14.08 41.13
CA ILE A 28 -16.61 -15.06 41.32
C ILE A 28 -16.68 -15.50 42.79
N ALA A 29 -15.53 -15.62 43.47
CA ALA A 29 -15.48 -15.96 44.89
C ALA A 29 -16.10 -14.86 45.77
N ASP A 30 -15.81 -13.59 45.47
CA ASP A 30 -16.29 -12.45 46.25
C ASP A 30 -17.71 -12.01 45.86
N LEU A 31 -18.12 -12.23 44.60
CA LEU A 31 -19.38 -11.75 44.00
C LEU A 31 -20.00 -12.83 43.08
N PRO A 32 -20.62 -13.88 43.64
CA PRO A 32 -21.15 -15.03 42.89
C PRO A 32 -22.35 -14.69 41.98
N GLN A 33 -22.88 -13.47 42.06
CA GLN A 33 -23.96 -12.97 41.21
C GLN A 33 -23.45 -12.39 39.88
N LEU A 34 -22.14 -12.20 39.73
CA LEU A 34 -21.53 -11.72 38.50
C LEU A 34 -21.41 -12.84 37.47
N THR A 35 -21.81 -12.54 36.23
CA THR A 35 -21.57 -13.42 35.08
C THR A 35 -20.47 -12.80 34.22
N PHE A 36 -19.39 -13.55 34.00
CA PHE A 36 -18.31 -13.15 33.11
C PHE A 36 -18.58 -13.63 31.69
N VAL A 37 -18.36 -12.75 30.72
CA VAL A 37 -18.47 -13.07 29.29
C VAL A 37 -17.12 -12.73 28.65
N PRO A 38 -16.37 -13.72 28.14
CA PRO A 38 -15.04 -13.50 27.56
C PRO A 38 -15.15 -12.88 26.16
N VAL A 39 -15.38 -11.57 26.10
CA VAL A 39 -15.44 -10.80 24.85
C VAL A 39 -14.06 -10.71 24.17
N GLY A 40 -12.98 -10.81 24.95
CA GLY A 40 -11.60 -10.75 24.45
C GLY A 40 -11.26 -11.88 23.47
N ASP A 41 -11.63 -13.11 23.79
CA ASP A 41 -11.35 -14.29 22.94
C ASP A 41 -12.15 -14.25 21.64
N ALA A 42 -13.41 -13.80 21.71
CA ALA A 42 -14.23 -13.57 20.54
C ALA A 42 -13.59 -12.52 19.60
N LEU A 43 -13.10 -11.41 20.18
CA LEU A 43 -12.44 -10.36 19.41
C LEU A 43 -11.10 -10.81 18.81
N ALA A 44 -10.30 -11.58 19.56
CA ALA A 44 -9.05 -12.15 19.07
C ALA A 44 -9.30 -13.10 17.89
N ARG A 45 -10.39 -13.88 17.92
CA ARG A 45 -10.76 -14.74 16.81
C ARG A 45 -11.17 -13.96 15.58
N VAL A 46 -11.93 -12.89 15.73
CA VAL A 46 -12.26 -11.98 14.63
C VAL A 46 -11.00 -11.35 14.04
N GLN A 47 -10.08 -10.86 14.88
CA GLN A 47 -8.79 -10.31 14.44
C GLN A 47 -7.99 -11.34 13.62
N SER A 48 -7.94 -12.61 14.06
CA SER A 48 -7.21 -13.65 13.32
C SER A 48 -7.76 -13.90 11.91
N VAL A 49 -9.07 -13.73 11.70
CA VAL A 49 -9.68 -13.83 10.37
C VAL A 49 -9.26 -12.63 9.51
N PHE A 50 -9.30 -11.43 10.07
CA PHE A 50 -8.84 -10.22 9.38
C PHE A 50 -7.35 -10.30 9.02
N ASP A 51 -6.49 -10.79 9.91
CA ASP A 51 -5.06 -10.98 9.63
C ASP A 51 -4.83 -11.96 8.47
N GLY A 52 -5.62 -13.04 8.42
CA GLY A 52 -5.63 -13.98 7.30
C GLY A 52 -6.05 -13.31 5.98
N LEU A 53 -7.10 -12.49 6.01
CA LEU A 53 -7.57 -11.74 4.83
C LEU A 53 -6.52 -10.73 4.36
N ILE A 54 -5.94 -9.96 5.27
CA ILE A 54 -4.87 -9.00 4.95
C ILE A 54 -3.68 -9.72 4.32
N SER A 55 -3.28 -10.86 4.88
CA SER A 55 -2.18 -11.67 4.34
C SER A 55 -2.48 -12.21 2.95
N ALA A 56 -3.71 -12.70 2.70
CA ALA A 56 -4.12 -13.15 1.38
C ALA A 56 -4.12 -12.01 0.35
N ILE A 57 -4.66 -10.85 0.71
CA ILE A 57 -4.66 -9.66 -0.14
C ILE A 57 -3.24 -9.19 -0.43
N ALA A 58 -2.34 -9.22 0.57
CA ALA A 58 -0.94 -8.86 0.40
C ALA A 58 -0.24 -9.80 -0.59
N LEU A 59 -0.54 -11.10 -0.54
CA LEU A 59 -0.01 -12.08 -1.48
C LEU A 59 -0.45 -11.79 -2.93
N VAL A 60 -1.75 -11.53 -3.12
CA VAL A 60 -2.34 -11.20 -4.43
C VAL A 60 -1.81 -9.86 -4.97
N SER A 61 -1.71 -8.86 -4.11
CA SER A 61 -1.17 -7.55 -4.48
C SER A 61 0.32 -7.65 -4.82
N GLY A 62 1.08 -8.47 -4.08
CA GLY A 62 2.49 -8.74 -4.33
C GLY A 62 2.72 -9.37 -5.71
N THR A 63 1.92 -10.37 -6.10
CA THR A 63 2.02 -10.97 -7.44
C THR A 63 1.63 -9.99 -8.55
N ALA A 64 0.61 -9.16 -8.34
CA ALA A 64 0.24 -8.11 -9.28
C ALA A 64 1.37 -7.07 -9.46
N VAL A 65 2.05 -6.67 -8.38
CA VAL A 65 3.22 -5.78 -8.43
C VAL A 65 4.36 -6.42 -9.23
N ILE A 66 4.67 -7.70 -8.97
CA ILE A 66 5.70 -8.43 -9.73
C ILE A 66 5.36 -8.44 -11.22
N ALA A 67 4.11 -8.77 -11.57
CA ALA A 67 3.65 -8.75 -12.95
C ALA A 67 3.78 -7.36 -13.57
N GLY A 68 3.41 -6.30 -12.86
CA GLY A 68 3.58 -4.92 -13.30
C GLY A 68 5.04 -4.56 -13.58
N VAL A 69 5.97 -4.96 -12.71
CA VAL A 69 7.42 -4.76 -12.90
C VAL A 69 7.91 -5.52 -14.13
N LEU A 70 7.48 -6.76 -14.35
CA LEU A 70 7.84 -7.55 -15.53
C LEU A 70 7.31 -6.91 -16.83
N VAL A 71 6.07 -6.41 -16.82
CA VAL A 71 5.48 -5.67 -17.96
C VAL A 71 6.30 -4.42 -18.27
N LEU A 72 6.68 -3.65 -17.24
CA LEU A 72 7.54 -2.48 -17.40
C LEU A 72 8.92 -2.85 -17.97
N ALA A 73 9.55 -3.91 -17.46
CA ALA A 73 10.82 -4.41 -17.97
C ALA A 73 10.72 -4.85 -19.44
N GLY A 74 9.61 -5.48 -19.83
CA GLY A 74 9.33 -5.87 -21.22
C GLY A 74 9.17 -4.65 -22.13
N ALA A 75 8.34 -3.69 -21.74
CA ALA A 75 8.13 -2.44 -22.48
C ALA A 75 9.46 -1.68 -22.67
N LEU A 76 10.32 -1.73 -21.65
CA LEU A 76 11.65 -1.12 -21.69
C LEU A 76 12.60 -1.78 -22.66
N SER A 77 12.59 -3.11 -22.73
CA SER A 77 13.43 -3.87 -23.64
C SER A 77 13.16 -3.48 -25.10
N VAL A 78 11.89 -3.23 -25.44
CA VAL A 78 11.44 -2.86 -26.79
C VAL A 78 11.81 -1.40 -27.13
N GLY A 79 11.69 -0.46 -26.19
CA GLY A 79 11.91 0.98 -26.42
C GLY A 79 13.37 1.43 -26.58
N ARG A 80 14.35 0.52 -26.47
CA ARG A 80 15.79 0.84 -26.52
C ARG A 80 16.23 1.45 -27.84
N GLN A 81 15.68 1.00 -28.97
CA GLN A 81 16.10 1.43 -30.31
C GLN A 81 15.67 2.87 -30.66
N GLN A 82 14.51 3.31 -30.17
CA GLN A 82 14.00 4.67 -30.46
C GLN A 82 14.76 5.77 -29.70
N ARG A 83 15.22 5.47 -28.48
CA ARG A 83 15.86 6.46 -27.61
C ARG A 83 17.35 6.69 -27.93
N GLU A 84 18.01 5.73 -28.59
CA GLU A 84 19.37 5.94 -29.13
C GLU A 84 19.39 7.06 -30.18
N ALA A 85 18.34 7.19 -31.00
CA ALA A 85 18.22 8.27 -31.99
C ALA A 85 18.11 9.66 -31.32
N ASP A 86 17.27 9.79 -30.28
CA ASP A 86 17.09 11.06 -29.56
C ASP A 86 18.35 11.47 -28.77
N ALA A 87 19.07 10.50 -28.19
CA ALA A 87 20.33 10.77 -27.48
C ALA A 87 21.43 11.29 -28.42
N VAL A 88 21.46 10.82 -29.67
CA VAL A 88 22.37 11.32 -30.71
C VAL A 88 22.00 12.74 -31.12
N VAL A 89 20.72 13.02 -31.38
CA VAL A 89 20.24 14.38 -31.72
C VAL A 89 20.58 15.38 -30.61
N MET A 90 20.37 15.00 -29.34
CA MET A 90 20.66 15.88 -28.21
C MET A 90 22.17 16.12 -27.99
N LYS A 91 23.02 15.15 -28.38
CA LYS A 91 24.49 15.32 -28.44
C LYS A 91 24.91 16.29 -29.53
N VAL A 92 24.25 16.24 -30.69
CA VAL A 92 24.50 17.15 -31.83
C VAL A 92 24.05 18.59 -31.50
N LEU A 93 23.02 18.75 -30.68
CA LEU A 93 22.52 20.06 -30.21
C LEU A 93 23.28 20.65 -29.01
N GLY A 94 24.29 19.96 -28.46
CA GLY A 94 25.18 20.51 -27.42
C GLY A 94 24.57 20.62 -26.02
N ALA A 95 23.50 19.89 -25.72
CA ALA A 95 22.80 20.00 -24.44
C ALA A 95 23.66 19.50 -23.25
N ARG A 96 23.69 20.29 -22.16
CA ARG A 96 24.24 19.86 -20.86
C ARG A 96 23.37 18.73 -20.29
N ARG A 97 23.97 17.57 -20.04
CA ARG A 97 23.34 16.35 -19.48
C ARG A 97 22.45 16.60 -18.26
N ALA A 98 22.78 17.62 -17.46
CA ALA A 98 22.04 18.01 -16.25
C ALA A 98 20.63 18.58 -16.55
N PHE A 99 20.45 19.35 -17.62
CA PHE A 99 19.16 19.95 -17.96
C PHE A 99 18.14 18.88 -18.40
N VAL A 100 18.61 17.91 -19.17
CA VAL A 100 17.83 16.77 -19.65
C VAL A 100 17.34 15.91 -18.47
N ILE A 101 18.23 15.59 -17.54
CA ILE A 101 17.88 14.78 -16.35
C ILE A 101 16.85 15.53 -15.49
N GLN A 102 17.00 16.83 -15.29
CA GLN A 102 16.04 17.63 -14.53
C GLN A 102 14.65 17.68 -15.18
N ALA A 103 14.58 17.86 -16.50
CA ALA A 103 13.31 17.86 -17.22
C ALA A 103 12.57 16.52 -17.07
N PHE A 104 13.27 15.39 -17.27
CA PHE A 104 12.67 14.06 -17.12
C PHE A 104 12.27 13.77 -15.67
N LEU A 105 13.05 14.20 -14.68
CA LEU A 105 12.66 14.03 -13.27
C LEU A 105 11.33 14.73 -12.96
N ILE A 106 11.14 15.95 -13.46
CA ILE A 106 9.89 16.70 -13.26
C ILE A 106 8.72 16.02 -13.96
N GLU A 107 8.92 15.58 -15.21
CA GLU A 107 7.87 14.89 -15.99
C GLU A 107 7.43 13.59 -15.30
N TYR A 108 8.37 12.73 -14.91
CA TYR A 108 8.05 11.47 -14.24
C TYR A 108 7.50 11.68 -12.82
N ALA A 109 7.92 12.73 -12.11
CA ALA A 109 7.33 13.10 -10.83
C ALA A 109 5.87 13.53 -10.98
N LEU A 110 5.53 14.31 -12.02
CA LEU A 110 4.16 14.69 -12.33
C LEU A 110 3.30 13.47 -12.68
N LEU A 111 3.82 12.57 -13.52
CA LEU A 111 3.14 11.31 -13.84
C LEU A 111 2.92 10.45 -12.60
N GLY A 112 3.93 10.34 -11.73
CA GLY A 112 3.82 9.66 -10.44
C GLY A 112 2.78 10.29 -9.52
N ALA A 113 2.67 11.63 -9.51
CA ALA A 113 1.69 12.34 -8.68
C ALA A 113 0.26 12.08 -9.18
N ILE A 114 0.03 12.10 -10.49
CA ILE A 114 -1.26 11.76 -11.09
C ILE A 114 -1.62 10.30 -10.78
N ALA A 115 -0.67 9.38 -10.91
CA ALA A 115 -0.88 7.97 -10.58
C ALA A 115 -1.23 7.77 -9.09
N ALA A 116 -0.50 8.44 -8.19
CA ALA A 116 -0.76 8.40 -6.76
C ALA A 116 -2.14 8.96 -6.39
N LEU A 117 -2.56 10.06 -7.04
CA LEU A 117 -3.89 10.62 -6.85
C LEU A 117 -4.98 9.65 -7.30
N MET A 118 -4.86 9.07 -8.49
CA MET A 118 -5.85 8.11 -9.01
C MET A 118 -5.93 6.86 -8.15
N ALA A 119 -4.78 6.28 -7.79
CA ALA A 119 -4.71 5.11 -6.93
C ALA A 119 -5.29 5.39 -5.54
N GLY A 120 -4.95 6.54 -4.95
CA GLY A 120 -5.47 6.99 -3.67
C GLY A 120 -6.99 7.17 -3.70
N LEU A 121 -7.53 7.76 -4.76
CA LEU A 121 -8.96 8.02 -4.91
C LEU A 121 -9.74 6.70 -5.05
N ILE A 122 -9.24 5.76 -5.85
CA ILE A 122 -9.83 4.41 -5.97
C ILE A 122 -9.78 3.68 -4.64
N ALA A 123 -8.64 3.71 -3.94
CA ALA A 123 -8.49 3.06 -2.65
C ALA A 123 -9.43 3.67 -1.59
N LEU A 124 -9.58 4.99 -1.58
CA LEU A 124 -10.43 5.70 -0.62
C LEU A 124 -11.91 5.40 -0.87
N VAL A 125 -12.35 5.46 -2.14
CA VAL A 125 -13.72 5.11 -2.53
C VAL A 125 -14.01 3.64 -2.25
N GLY A 126 -13.07 2.75 -2.56
CA GLY A 126 -13.19 1.31 -2.26
C GLY A 126 -13.30 1.03 -0.77
N ALA A 127 -12.46 1.67 0.05
CA ALA A 127 -12.50 1.53 1.50
C ALA A 127 -13.78 2.14 2.10
N TRP A 128 -14.23 3.29 1.61
CA TRP A 128 -15.49 3.91 2.01
C TRP A 128 -16.69 3.02 1.65
N ALA A 129 -16.72 2.48 0.44
CA ALA A 129 -17.79 1.58 0.01
C ALA A 129 -17.78 0.28 0.81
N ALA A 130 -16.62 -0.34 1.04
CA ALA A 130 -16.52 -1.54 1.86
C ALA A 130 -16.94 -1.30 3.31
N SER A 131 -16.47 -0.22 3.94
CA SER A 131 -16.85 0.12 5.31
C SER A 131 -18.34 0.41 5.46
N THR A 132 -18.94 1.12 4.50
CA THR A 132 -20.36 1.52 4.55
C THR A 132 -21.30 0.37 4.18
N PHE A 133 -21.03 -0.35 3.09
CA PHE A 133 -21.98 -1.34 2.54
C PHE A 133 -21.73 -2.78 2.97
N LEU A 134 -20.48 -3.16 3.30
CA LEU A 134 -20.15 -4.54 3.67
C LEU A 134 -20.02 -4.71 5.19
N LEU A 135 -19.48 -3.70 5.87
CA LEU A 135 -19.07 -3.81 7.26
C LEU A 135 -19.96 -3.00 8.23
N GLU A 136 -20.73 -2.03 7.73
CA GLU A 136 -21.54 -1.11 8.54
C GLU A 136 -20.76 -0.43 9.69
N ILE A 137 -19.46 -0.18 9.46
CA ILE A 137 -18.56 0.45 10.43
C ILE A 137 -18.24 1.89 10.06
N GLY A 138 -17.83 2.68 11.05
CA GLY A 138 -17.34 4.04 10.84
C GLY A 138 -16.11 4.06 9.93
N PHE A 139 -16.16 4.86 8.87
CA PHE A 139 -15.02 5.10 8.00
C PHE A 139 -14.09 6.16 8.60
N ALA A 140 -12.83 5.81 8.81
CA ALA A 140 -11.80 6.73 9.28
C ALA A 140 -10.60 6.72 8.34
N VAL A 141 -10.20 7.91 7.89
CA VAL A 141 -9.03 8.08 7.02
C VAL A 141 -7.83 8.40 7.88
N GLN A 142 -6.77 7.60 7.77
CA GLN A 142 -5.48 7.88 8.39
C GLN A 142 -4.58 8.57 7.37
N PRO A 143 -4.27 9.88 7.53
CA PRO A 143 -3.52 10.64 6.53
C PRO A 143 -2.06 10.17 6.40
N LEU A 144 -1.47 9.66 7.48
CA LEU A 144 -0.07 9.25 7.52
C LEU A 144 0.24 8.07 6.55
N PRO A 145 -0.44 6.90 6.65
CA PRO A 145 -0.20 5.80 5.70
C PRO A 145 -0.57 6.17 4.27
N LEU A 146 -1.63 6.97 4.08
CA LEU A 146 -2.03 7.44 2.75
C LEU A 146 -0.97 8.33 2.10
N GLY A 147 -0.38 9.25 2.87
CA GLY A 147 0.74 10.08 2.43
C GLY A 147 2.01 9.28 2.14
N LEU A 148 2.33 8.29 2.97
CA LEU A 148 3.47 7.38 2.74
C LEU A 148 3.30 6.57 1.44
N LEU A 149 2.10 6.06 1.17
CA LEU A 149 1.82 5.34 -0.07
C LEU A 149 1.90 6.27 -1.29
N ALA A 150 1.31 7.46 -1.20
CA ALA A 150 1.36 8.43 -2.30
C ALA A 150 2.80 8.85 -2.64
N THR A 151 3.60 9.18 -1.62
CA THR A 151 5.02 9.51 -1.80
C THR A 151 5.82 8.32 -2.32
N GLY A 152 5.54 7.10 -1.83
CA GLY A 152 6.13 5.87 -2.34
C GLY A 152 5.86 5.65 -3.83
N ILE A 153 4.61 5.84 -4.27
CA ILE A 153 4.23 5.73 -5.69
C ILE A 153 5.01 6.74 -6.54
N ILE A 154 5.06 8.02 -6.12
CA ILE A 154 5.80 9.06 -6.85
C ILE A 154 7.28 8.69 -6.97
N ILE A 155 7.91 8.25 -5.87
CA ILE A 155 9.32 7.86 -5.86
C ILE A 155 9.56 6.68 -6.80
N VAL A 156 8.72 5.63 -6.74
CA VAL A 156 8.89 4.42 -7.57
C VAL A 156 8.69 4.74 -9.05
N THR A 157 7.66 5.52 -9.40
CA THR A 157 7.41 5.94 -10.79
C THR A 157 8.55 6.81 -11.30
N THR A 158 9.01 7.78 -10.51
CA THR A 158 10.12 8.66 -10.88
C THR A 158 11.43 7.90 -11.04
N ALA A 159 11.74 7.00 -10.10
CA ALA A 159 12.95 6.19 -10.13
C ALA A 159 12.94 5.23 -11.33
N THR A 160 11.79 4.60 -11.60
CA THR A 160 11.64 3.71 -12.76
C THR A 160 11.77 4.53 -14.05
N GLY A 161 11.05 5.65 -14.20
CA GLY A 161 11.15 6.56 -15.35
C GLY A 161 12.57 7.09 -15.58
N ALA A 162 13.28 7.48 -14.53
CA ALA A 162 14.67 7.91 -14.61
C ALA A 162 15.60 6.76 -15.03
N ALA A 163 15.43 5.56 -14.45
CA ALA A 163 16.20 4.37 -14.82
C ALA A 163 15.92 3.95 -16.27
N THR A 164 14.68 4.07 -16.76
CA THR A 164 14.32 3.81 -18.16
C THR A 164 15.09 4.71 -19.12
N THR A 165 15.18 5.98 -18.77
CA THR A 165 15.82 7.01 -19.59
C THR A 165 17.34 6.88 -19.53
N TRP A 166 17.90 6.59 -18.35
CA TRP A 166 19.34 6.37 -18.20
C TRP A 166 19.80 5.10 -18.91
N SER A 167 19.09 3.98 -18.77
CA SER A 167 19.39 2.73 -19.48
C SER A 167 19.34 2.92 -20.99
N ALA A 168 18.43 3.74 -21.49
CA ALA A 168 18.29 4.04 -22.90
C ALA A 168 19.44 4.92 -23.45
N MET A 169 20.00 5.81 -22.63
CA MET A 169 21.17 6.61 -23.01
C MET A 169 22.51 5.87 -22.82
N SER A 170 22.55 4.81 -22.00
CA SER A 170 23.78 4.07 -21.67
C SER A 170 24.04 2.83 -22.52
N ALA A 171 23.07 2.40 -23.34
CA ALA A 171 23.31 1.36 -24.32
C ALA A 171 24.38 1.86 -25.31
N ARG A 172 25.51 1.16 -25.37
CA ARG A 172 26.67 1.52 -26.18
C ARG A 172 26.45 0.96 -27.59
N PRO A 173 26.41 1.82 -28.63
CA PRO A 173 26.15 1.41 -30.02
C PRO A 173 27.40 0.81 -30.70
N ALA A 174 28.09 -0.12 -30.05
CA ALA A 174 29.34 -0.69 -30.57
C ALA A 174 29.27 -2.17 -30.94
N ASP A 175 28.25 -2.92 -30.51
CA ASP A 175 28.18 -4.37 -30.74
C ASP A 175 27.38 -4.79 -31.99
N ARG A 176 26.63 -3.87 -32.61
CA ARG A 176 25.79 -4.17 -33.79
C ARG A 176 26.48 -4.01 -35.14
N LEU A 177 27.74 -3.56 -35.18
CA LEU A 177 28.54 -3.50 -36.42
C LEU A 177 29.34 -4.79 -36.71
N ARG A 178 29.15 -5.85 -35.93
CA ARG A 178 29.82 -7.16 -36.12
C ARG A 178 28.93 -8.27 -36.67
N GLU A 179 27.63 -8.02 -36.85
CA GLU A 179 26.69 -9.00 -37.43
C GLU A 179 26.47 -8.81 -38.95
N ASP A 180 26.95 -7.71 -39.52
CA ASP A 180 26.89 -7.40 -40.97
C ASP A 180 28.28 -7.43 -41.66
N GLY A 181 29.27 -8.11 -41.07
CA GLY A 181 30.62 -8.27 -41.62
C GLY A 181 30.88 -9.66 -42.20
#